data_AF-A0A8J2IGQ6-F1
#
_entry.id   AF-A0A8J2IGQ6-F1
#
_cell.length_a   1.000
_cell.length_b   1.000
_cell.length_c   1.000
_cell.angle_alpha   90.00
_cell.angle_beta   90.00
_cell.angle_gamma   90.00
#
_symmetry.space_group_name_H-M   'P 1'
#
loop_
_entity.id
_entity.type
_entity.pdbx_description
1 polymer ?
#
loop_
_entity_poly.entity_id
_entity_poly.type
_entity_poly.pdbx_seq_one_letter_code
_entity_poly.pdbx_strand_id
1 'polypeptide(L)'
;MKFTSFTVALAGLASVNAAWESIYIVNSRKGNEVSSGCAYYADNANAWGRRPDDYTDVTHGRVHNWEGKRTACRFGSGVTFNVDINADAYEQRNGAWVGGGNNGFKQFTCHKTHDRAVVVPTLYTVDGWTVQGIYWCREYSGGKRDWIA
;
A
#
# COMPACT_ATOMS: atom_id res chain seq x y z
N MET A 1 17.00 51.03 -27.39
CA MET A 1 16.78 49.89 -28.32
C MET A 1 16.81 48.59 -27.53
N LYS A 2 15.96 47.64 -27.94
CA LYS A 2 15.61 46.34 -27.32
C LYS A 2 16.81 45.50 -26.86
N PHE A 3 16.69 44.87 -25.68
CA PHE A 3 17.27 43.56 -25.42
C PHE A 3 16.13 42.56 -25.22
N THR A 4 16.14 41.54 -26.05
CA THR A 4 15.17 40.47 -26.21
C THR A 4 15.34 39.44 -25.10
N SER A 5 14.23 39.02 -24.48
CA SER A 5 14.13 37.86 -23.59
C SER A 5 14.43 36.55 -24.34
N PHE A 6 14.82 35.48 -23.64
CA PHE A 6 14.11 34.19 -23.65
C PHE A 6 14.46 33.36 -22.40
N THR A 7 13.44 33.12 -21.60
CA THR A 7 13.39 32.16 -20.49
C THR A 7 13.33 30.74 -21.05
N VAL A 8 14.07 29.80 -20.46
CA VAL A 8 13.71 28.38 -20.51
C VAL A 8 13.79 27.85 -19.08
N ALA A 9 12.65 27.87 -18.39
CA ALA A 9 12.47 27.03 -17.22
C ALA A 9 12.26 25.60 -17.74
N LEU A 10 13.16 24.67 -17.40
CA LEU A 10 12.83 23.25 -17.47
C LEU A 10 11.71 23.02 -16.45
N ALA A 11 10.46 23.07 -16.90
CA ALA A 11 9.38 22.39 -16.22
C ALA A 11 9.68 20.90 -16.31
N GLY A 12 10.24 20.34 -15.23
CA GLY A 12 10.34 18.91 -15.06
C GLY A 12 8.95 18.32 -15.31
N LEU A 13 8.86 17.41 -16.26
CA LEU A 13 7.69 16.57 -16.46
C LEU A 13 7.57 15.71 -15.20
N ALA A 14 6.94 16.22 -14.15
CA ALA A 14 6.29 15.38 -13.17
C ALA A 14 5.20 14.67 -13.95
N SER A 15 5.47 13.41 -14.30
CA SER A 15 4.43 12.51 -14.78
C SER A 15 3.32 12.52 -13.74
N VAL A 16 2.22 13.18 -14.07
CA VAL A 16 0.94 12.99 -13.39
C VAL A 16 0.53 11.56 -13.69
N ASN A 17 1.07 10.62 -12.91
CA ASN A 17 0.63 9.24 -12.95
C ASN A 17 -0.87 9.28 -12.64
N ALA A 18 -1.69 8.87 -13.61
CA ALA A 18 -3.10 8.62 -13.36
C ALA A 18 -3.18 7.67 -12.16
N ALA A 19 -3.67 8.19 -11.05
CA ALA A 19 -3.54 7.50 -9.80
C ALA A 19 -4.60 6.40 -9.69
N TRP A 20 -4.13 5.22 -9.37
CA TRP A 20 -4.93 4.04 -9.16
C TRP A 20 -5.27 3.91 -7.68
N GLU A 21 -6.40 3.27 -7.40
CA GLU A 21 -6.80 2.90 -6.06
C GLU A 21 -5.83 1.85 -5.49
N SER A 22 -5.45 2.03 -4.23
CA SER A 22 -4.46 1.18 -3.58
C SER A 22 -4.78 0.87 -2.13
N ILE A 23 -4.28 -0.28 -1.68
CA ILE A 23 -4.34 -0.69 -0.28
C ILE A 23 -2.94 -1.13 0.13
N TYR A 24 -2.44 -0.56 1.20
CA TYR A 24 -1.19 -0.98 1.82
C TYR A 24 -1.49 -1.89 3.00
N ILE A 25 -0.77 -3.00 3.06
CA ILE A 25 -0.72 -3.88 4.22
C ILE A 25 0.39 -3.36 5.12
N VAL A 26 0.05 -3.01 6.36
CA VAL A 26 0.95 -2.24 7.21
C VAL A 26 1.16 -2.89 8.57
N ASN A 27 2.34 -2.62 9.13
CA ASN A 27 2.64 -2.76 10.55
C ASN A 27 2.96 -1.38 11.12
N SER A 28 2.36 -1.07 12.25
CA SER A 28 2.47 0.21 12.95
C SER A 28 3.14 0.00 14.29
N ARG A 29 3.98 0.93 14.71
CA ARG A 29 4.66 0.91 16.02
C ARG A 29 4.61 2.27 16.70
N LYS A 30 4.41 2.27 18.02
CA LYS A 30 4.52 3.45 18.89
C LYS A 30 5.11 3.04 20.23
N GLY A 31 6.39 3.34 20.45
CA GLY A 31 7.12 2.81 21.60
C GLY A 31 7.08 1.28 21.60
N ASN A 32 6.49 0.68 22.63
CA ASN A 32 6.31 -0.77 22.75
C ASN A 32 4.98 -1.27 22.17
N GLU A 33 4.09 -0.37 21.76
CA GLU A 33 2.81 -0.74 21.14
C GLU A 33 3.02 -1.09 19.67
N VAL A 34 2.29 -2.11 19.22
CA VAL A 34 2.30 -2.55 17.82
C VAL A 34 0.87 -2.81 17.34
N SER A 35 0.61 -2.50 16.08
CA SER A 35 -0.63 -2.82 15.40
C SER A 35 -0.34 -3.26 13.97
N SER A 36 -1.26 -4.01 13.38
CA SER A 36 -1.23 -4.39 11.98
C SER A 36 -2.59 -4.08 11.37
N GLY A 37 -2.59 -3.50 10.19
CA GLY A 37 -3.80 -3.00 9.56
C GLY A 37 -3.69 -2.84 8.07
N CYS A 38 -4.73 -2.25 7.49
CA CYS A 38 -4.83 -1.98 6.06
C CYS A 38 -5.09 -0.49 5.87
N ALA A 39 -4.26 0.16 5.06
CA ALA A 39 -4.31 1.59 4.76
C ALA A 39 -4.80 1.78 3.33
N TYR A 40 -5.98 2.35 3.17
CA TYR A 40 -6.64 2.57 1.89
C TYR A 40 -6.33 3.95 1.33
N TYR A 41 -6.04 4.01 0.04
CA TYR A 41 -5.91 5.25 -0.70
C TYR A 41 -6.77 5.17 -1.97
N ALA A 42 -7.73 6.09 -2.09
CA ALA A 42 -8.53 6.22 -3.31
C ALA A 42 -7.65 6.64 -4.50
N ASP A 43 -6.56 7.34 -4.21
CA ASP A 43 -5.56 7.83 -5.14
C ASP A 43 -4.16 7.54 -4.56
N ASN A 44 -3.37 6.70 -5.23
CA ASN A 44 -2.03 6.34 -4.78
C ASN A 44 -0.96 7.44 -4.99
N ALA A 45 -1.27 8.54 -5.68
CA ALA A 45 -0.32 9.63 -5.86
C ALA A 45 0.09 10.17 -4.49
N ASN A 46 1.41 10.22 -4.28
CA ASN A 46 2.03 10.68 -3.04
C ASN A 46 1.57 9.90 -1.78
N ALA A 47 1.21 8.61 -1.89
CA ALA A 47 0.82 7.81 -0.73
C ALA A 47 1.92 7.77 0.36
N TRP A 48 3.18 7.71 -0.03
CA TRP A 48 4.32 7.79 0.88
C TRP A 48 4.46 9.19 1.47
N GLY A 49 4.26 9.30 2.79
CA GLY A 49 4.22 10.53 3.56
C GLY A 49 2.80 11.09 3.79
N ARG A 50 1.78 10.51 3.15
CA ARG A 50 0.38 10.93 3.26
C ARG A 50 -0.40 9.97 4.17
N ARG A 51 -1.36 10.51 4.94
CA ARG A 51 -2.31 9.66 5.68
C ARG A 51 -3.28 8.99 4.69
N PRO A 52 -3.70 7.73 4.95
CA PRO A 52 -4.67 7.06 4.11
C PRO A 52 -6.04 7.73 4.18
N ASP A 53 -6.83 7.53 3.13
CA ASP A 53 -8.21 8.00 3.04
C ASP A 53 -9.13 7.18 3.96
N ASP A 54 -8.80 5.90 4.21
CA ASP A 54 -9.42 5.06 5.24
C ASP A 54 -8.38 4.09 5.84
N TYR A 55 -8.54 3.70 7.11
CA TYR A 55 -7.65 2.77 7.79
C TYR A 55 -8.44 1.87 8.72
N THR A 56 -8.09 0.58 8.72
CA THR A 56 -8.60 -0.38 9.70
C THR A 56 -7.47 -1.12 10.37
N ASP A 57 -7.56 -1.25 11.68
CA ASP A 57 -6.77 -2.24 12.41
C ASP A 57 -7.34 -3.63 12.14
N VAL A 58 -6.44 -4.59 11.92
CA VAL A 58 -6.75 -6.01 11.79
C VAL A 58 -6.33 -6.76 13.06
N THR A 59 -5.21 -6.37 13.67
CA THR A 59 -4.73 -6.93 14.92
C THR A 59 -3.98 -5.87 15.70
N HIS A 60 -4.39 -5.65 16.94
CA HIS A 60 -3.76 -4.72 17.85
C HIS A 60 -3.01 -5.47 18.97
N GLY A 61 -1.86 -4.93 19.41
CA GLY A 61 -1.04 -5.50 20.49
C GLY A 61 -0.03 -6.58 20.05
N ARG A 62 -0.10 -7.04 18.79
CA ARG A 62 0.92 -7.91 18.17
C ARG A 62 0.98 -7.70 16.67
N VAL A 63 2.10 -8.08 16.05
CA VAL A 63 2.20 -8.14 14.59
C VAL A 63 1.31 -9.27 14.07
N HIS A 64 0.51 -8.97 13.06
CA HIS A 64 -0.31 -9.95 12.34
C HIS A 64 0.56 -10.81 11.42
N ASN A 65 0.29 -12.11 11.37
CA ASN A 65 0.86 -13.00 10.36
C ASN A 65 0.05 -12.87 9.07
N TRP A 66 0.59 -12.20 8.05
CA TRP A 66 -0.12 -11.90 6.81
C TRP A 66 0.05 -13.02 5.78
N GLU A 67 1.21 -13.64 5.77
CA GLU A 67 1.64 -14.62 4.79
C GLU A 67 0.97 -15.98 5.01
N GLY A 68 0.51 -16.60 3.91
CA GLY A 68 -0.15 -17.90 3.90
C GLY A 68 -1.55 -17.89 4.51
N LYS A 69 -2.13 -16.69 4.73
CA LYS A 69 -3.44 -16.55 5.38
C LYS A 69 -4.29 -15.48 4.72
N ARG A 70 -5.50 -15.88 4.33
CA ARG A 70 -6.53 -14.94 3.91
C ARG A 70 -7.02 -14.08 5.08
N THR A 71 -7.00 -12.78 4.88
CA THR A 71 -7.31 -11.77 5.91
C THR A 71 -8.32 -10.77 5.40
N ALA A 72 -9.29 -10.40 6.23
CA ALA A 72 -10.30 -9.41 5.91
C ALA A 72 -9.99 -8.07 6.58
N CYS A 73 -9.85 -7.02 5.78
CA CYS A 73 -9.76 -5.63 6.22
C CYS A 73 -11.15 -4.99 6.05
N ARG A 74 -11.82 -4.65 7.15
CA ARG A 74 -13.14 -4.02 7.12
C ARG A 74 -13.02 -2.52 7.37
N PHE A 75 -13.21 -1.73 6.32
CA PHE A 75 -13.07 -0.28 6.36
C PHE A 75 -14.29 0.41 6.98
N GLY A 76 -14.13 1.68 7.38
CA GLY A 76 -15.20 2.46 8.01
C GLY A 76 -16.41 2.67 7.09
N SER A 77 -16.19 2.66 5.77
CA SER A 77 -17.24 2.67 4.74
C SER A 77 -18.14 1.42 4.72
N GLY A 78 -17.74 0.33 5.40
CA GLY A 78 -18.42 -0.96 5.37
C GLY A 78 -17.91 -1.91 4.26
N VAL A 79 -17.08 -1.42 3.35
CA VAL A 79 -16.41 -2.26 2.34
C VAL A 79 -15.39 -3.16 3.03
N THR A 80 -15.37 -4.44 2.64
CA THR A 80 -14.39 -5.41 3.13
C THR A 80 -13.44 -5.79 2.01
N PHE A 81 -12.15 -5.54 2.20
CA PHE A 81 -11.09 -6.05 1.33
C PHE A 81 -10.55 -7.36 1.89
N ASN A 82 -10.67 -8.44 1.13
CA ASN A 82 -10.08 -9.73 1.44
C ASN A 82 -8.73 -9.84 0.73
N VAL A 83 -7.65 -9.90 1.50
CA VAL A 83 -6.28 -10.06 1.00
C VAL A 83 -5.78 -11.48 1.26
N ASP A 84 -5.02 -12.00 0.31
CA ASP A 84 -4.29 -13.26 0.42
C ASP A 84 -2.84 -13.01 -0.03
N ILE A 85 -1.90 -13.13 0.91
CA ILE A 85 -0.47 -12.96 0.69
C ILE A 85 0.16 -14.35 0.71
N ASN A 86 0.93 -14.68 -0.32
CA ASN A 86 1.58 -15.97 -0.46
C ASN A 86 2.46 -16.28 0.76
N ALA A 87 2.53 -17.55 1.16
CA ALA A 87 3.27 -17.98 2.36
C ALA A 87 4.77 -17.64 2.31
N ASP A 88 5.35 -17.52 1.13
CA ASP A 88 6.76 -17.21 0.89
C ASP A 88 7.01 -15.72 0.60
N ALA A 89 5.99 -14.86 0.72
CA ALA A 89 6.05 -13.45 0.33
C ALA A 89 7.16 -12.65 1.05
N TYR A 90 7.54 -13.04 2.26
CA TYR A 90 8.65 -12.41 2.98
C TYR A 90 10.01 -12.63 2.30
N GLU A 91 10.21 -13.78 1.66
CA GLU A 91 11.45 -14.16 0.98
C GLU A 91 11.57 -13.56 -0.43
N GLN A 92 10.50 -12.95 -0.92
CA GLN A 92 10.46 -12.37 -2.25
C GLN A 92 11.15 -10.99 -2.28
N ARG A 93 11.73 -10.66 -3.44
CA ARG A 93 12.39 -9.36 -3.69
C ARG A 93 11.40 -8.21 -3.75
N ASN A 94 11.89 -6.99 -3.56
CA ASN A 94 11.12 -5.77 -3.75
C ASN A 94 10.42 -5.75 -5.12
N GLY A 95 9.16 -5.34 -5.13
CA GLY A 95 8.32 -5.28 -6.34
C GLY A 95 7.87 -6.63 -6.89
N ALA A 96 8.27 -7.75 -6.29
CA ALA A 96 7.73 -9.06 -6.67
C ALA A 96 6.23 -9.12 -6.37
N TRP A 97 5.49 -9.79 -7.26
CA TRP A 97 4.11 -10.17 -6.99
C TRP A 97 4.10 -11.22 -5.87
N VAL A 98 3.25 -11.01 -4.87
CA VAL A 98 3.19 -11.84 -3.65
C VAL A 98 1.77 -12.21 -3.24
N GLY A 99 0.81 -12.05 -4.15
CA GLY A 99 -0.58 -12.42 -3.89
C GLY A 99 -1.56 -11.39 -4.43
N GLY A 100 -2.76 -11.37 -3.86
CA GLY A 100 -3.83 -10.53 -4.37
C GLY A 100 -4.93 -10.32 -3.35
N GLY A 101 -5.96 -9.63 -3.80
CA GLY A 101 -7.15 -9.44 -2.98
C GLY A 101 -8.34 -8.96 -3.79
N ASN A 102 -9.48 -8.86 -3.13
CA ASN A 102 -10.71 -8.35 -3.73
C ASN A 102 -11.60 -7.72 -2.67
N ASN A 103 -12.43 -6.77 -3.08
CA ASN A 103 -13.41 -6.12 -2.20
C ASN A 103 -14.87 -6.42 -2.60
N GLY A 104 -15.09 -7.45 -3.42
CA GLY A 104 -16.39 -7.76 -4.03
C GLY A 104 -16.72 -6.96 -5.30
N PHE A 105 -16.07 -5.81 -5.52
CA PHE A 105 -16.27 -4.96 -6.70
C PHE A 105 -15.08 -5.03 -7.66
N LYS A 106 -13.87 -4.98 -7.11
CA LYS A 106 -12.59 -4.93 -7.81
C LYS A 106 -11.65 -6.02 -7.32
N GLN A 107 -10.65 -6.29 -8.14
CA GLN A 107 -9.55 -7.18 -7.81
C GLN A 107 -8.25 -6.39 -7.72
N PHE A 108 -7.35 -6.89 -6.89
CA PHE A 108 -6.09 -6.25 -6.57
C PHE A 108 -4.94 -7.23 -6.69
N THR A 109 -3.79 -6.73 -7.14
CA THR A 109 -2.52 -7.47 -7.15
C THR A 109 -1.59 -6.87 -6.12
N CYS A 110 -1.08 -7.72 -5.23
CA CYS A 110 -0.25 -7.32 -4.11
C CYS A 110 1.22 -7.60 -4.41
N HIS A 111 2.08 -6.66 -4.02
CA HIS A 111 3.51 -6.71 -4.29
C HIS A 111 4.30 -6.33 -3.04
N LYS A 112 5.51 -6.87 -2.95
CA LYS A 112 6.45 -6.53 -1.89
C LYS A 112 6.95 -5.09 -2.03
N THR A 113 7.11 -4.38 -0.91
CA THR A 113 7.60 -2.98 -0.88
C THR A 113 9.10 -2.83 -0.61
N HIS A 114 9.78 -3.90 -0.21
CA HIS A 114 11.18 -3.86 0.22
C HIS A 114 11.85 -5.23 0.09
N ASP A 115 13.18 -5.24 -0.04
CA ASP A 115 13.97 -6.46 -0.01
C ASP A 115 14.17 -7.00 1.42
N ARG A 116 14.47 -8.29 1.52
CA ARG A 116 14.87 -8.92 2.78
C ARG A 116 16.11 -8.22 3.35
N ALA A 117 16.14 -8.04 4.67
CA ALA A 117 17.22 -7.38 5.41
C ALA A 117 17.36 -5.85 5.23
N VAL A 118 16.42 -5.20 4.55
CA VAL A 118 16.30 -3.74 4.55
C VAL A 118 15.29 -3.31 5.61
N VAL A 119 15.51 -2.13 6.21
CA VAL A 119 14.50 -1.50 7.07
C VAL A 119 13.21 -1.30 6.28
N VAL A 120 12.10 -1.83 6.80
CA VAL A 120 10.79 -1.67 6.15
C VAL A 120 10.48 -0.18 6.01
N PRO A 121 10.16 0.31 4.80
CA PRO A 121 9.96 1.72 4.56
C PRO A 121 8.74 2.23 5.34
N THR A 122 8.92 3.41 5.95
CA THR A 122 7.83 4.14 6.59
C THR A 122 6.91 4.68 5.51
N LEU A 123 5.65 4.25 5.55
CA LEU A 123 4.59 4.77 4.69
C LEU A 123 4.17 6.17 5.15
N TYR A 124 3.87 6.35 6.43
CA TYR A 124 3.57 7.65 7.03
C TYR A 124 3.76 7.60 8.55
N THR A 125 3.72 8.77 9.17
CA THR A 125 3.70 8.91 10.64
C THR A 125 2.43 9.63 11.08
N VAL A 126 1.94 9.28 12.27
CA VAL A 126 0.70 9.84 12.82
C VAL A 126 0.68 9.71 14.33
N ASP A 127 0.49 10.80 15.07
CA ASP A 127 0.23 10.77 16.52
C ASP A 127 1.26 9.92 17.33
N GLY A 128 2.52 9.96 16.88
CA GLY A 128 3.65 9.19 17.43
C GLY A 128 3.80 7.76 16.91
N TRP A 129 2.88 7.28 16.07
CA TRP A 129 2.99 6.02 15.35
C TRP A 129 3.86 6.17 14.10
N THR A 130 4.72 5.18 13.89
CA THR A 130 5.40 4.93 12.62
C THR A 130 4.69 3.78 11.93
N VAL A 131 4.11 4.05 10.75
CA VAL A 131 3.36 3.07 9.96
C VAL A 131 4.22 2.62 8.79
N GLN A 132 4.56 1.33 8.75
CA GLN A 132 5.45 0.73 7.76
C GLN A 132 4.64 -0.05 6.73
N GLY A 133 4.85 0.24 5.44
CA GLY A 133 4.19 -0.47 4.35
C GLY A 133 4.94 -1.76 4.00
N ILE A 134 4.34 -2.92 4.26
CA ILE A 134 4.97 -4.24 4.04
C ILE A 134 4.70 -4.75 2.63
N TYR A 135 3.44 -4.58 2.21
CA TYR A 135 2.93 -4.93 0.89
C TYR A 135 2.05 -3.81 0.38
N TRP A 136 2.02 -3.65 -0.93
CA TRP A 136 1.13 -2.71 -1.61
C TRP A 136 0.29 -3.46 -2.63
N CYS A 137 -1.00 -3.22 -2.59
CA CYS A 137 -1.99 -3.84 -3.46
C CYS A 137 -2.58 -2.77 -4.37
N ARG A 138 -2.51 -2.98 -5.67
CA ARG A 138 -3.10 -2.08 -6.67
C ARG A 138 -4.27 -2.73 -7.38
N GLU A 139 -5.22 -1.91 -7.79
CA GLU A 139 -6.27 -2.35 -8.70
C GLU A 139 -5.65 -3.09 -9.90
N TYR A 140 -6.16 -4.29 -10.17
CA TYR A 140 -5.73 -5.09 -11.31
C TYR A 140 -6.40 -4.56 -12.58
N SER A 141 -5.60 -4.08 -13.52
CA SER A 141 -6.09 -3.51 -14.78
C SER A 141 -6.30 -4.54 -15.91
N GLY A 142 -6.52 -5.82 -15.56
CA GLY A 142 -6.82 -6.90 -16.52
C GLY A 142 -8.20 -7.51 -16.28
N GLY A 143 -8.66 -8.39 -17.18
CA GLY A 143 -9.92 -9.12 -17.00
C GLY A 143 -9.92 -9.91 -15.69
N LYS A 144 -11.04 -9.91 -14.96
CA LYS A 144 -11.21 -10.57 -13.64
C LYS A 144 -10.49 -11.93 -13.64
N ARG A 145 -9.47 -12.08 -12.81
CA ARG A 145 -8.83 -13.37 -12.52
C ARG A 145 -9.56 -13.99 -11.34
N ASP A 146 -10.18 -15.13 -11.55
CA ASP A 146 -10.79 -15.88 -10.44
C ASP A 146 -9.67 -16.43 -9.55
N TRP A 147 -9.37 -15.72 -8.47
CA TRP A 147 -8.50 -16.19 -7.39
C TRP A 147 -9.33 -17.14 -6.51
N ILE A 148 -9.62 -18.32 -7.04
CA ILE A 148 -10.33 -19.39 -6.33
C ILE A 148 -9.33 -20.50 -6.01
N ALA A 149 -9.18 -20.70 -4.69
CA ALA A 149 -8.71 -21.86 -3.93
C ALA A 149 -7.24 -22.27 -4.09
#